data_AF-A0A956FE67-F1
#
_entry.id   AF-A0A956FE67-F1
#
_cell.length_a   1.000
_cell.length_b   1.000
_cell.length_c   1.000
_cell.angle_alpha   90.00
_cell.angle_beta   90.00
_cell.angle_gamma   90.00
#
_symmetry.space_group_name_H-M   'P 1'
#
loop_
_entity.id
_entity.type
_entity.pdbx_description
1 polymer ?
#
loop_
_entity_poly.entity_id
_entity_poly.type
_entity_poly.pdbx_seq_one_letter_code
_entity_poly.pdbx_strand_id
1 'polypeptide(L)'
;MRSPPPSLGPLDEDERRRLDAGEHEALARELAASDRHGLAGWVREQIWDFAGALADYRRAGRLVDALRMALESGSAPELDGLLAELPAADDELFDAAVALLRARRRDMEVARLLASRNASPEDRAAALLRAGNRLGAAQALAE
;
A
#
# COMPACT_ATOMS: atom_id res chain seq x y z
N MET A 1 15.34 -14.02 10.04
CA MET A 1 14.48 -12.98 9.42
C MET A 1 14.37 -13.25 7.93
N ARG A 2 13.35 -12.73 7.21
CA ARG A 2 13.34 -12.82 5.73
C ARG A 2 14.37 -11.84 5.16
N SER A 3 14.87 -12.05 3.95
CA SER A 3 15.68 -11.06 3.24
C SER A 3 14.78 -9.98 2.61
N PRO A 4 15.27 -8.74 2.42
CA PRO A 4 14.52 -7.73 1.67
C PRO A 4 14.31 -8.19 0.22
N PRO A 5 13.19 -7.84 -0.41
CA PRO A 5 12.98 -8.09 -1.83
C PRO A 5 14.08 -7.43 -2.68
N PRO A 6 14.52 -8.05 -3.79
CA PRO A 6 15.63 -7.53 -4.60
C PRO A 6 15.42 -6.11 -5.11
N SER A 7 14.17 -5.69 -5.33
CA SER A 7 13.81 -4.34 -5.78
C SER A 7 14.16 -3.23 -4.79
N LEU A 8 14.45 -3.57 -3.52
CA LEU A 8 14.88 -2.62 -2.50
C LEU A 8 16.40 -2.42 -2.43
N GLY A 9 17.15 -3.24 -3.17
CA GLY A 9 18.59 -3.36 -2.98
C GLY A 9 18.97 -4.20 -1.76
N PRO A 10 20.26 -4.55 -1.63
CA PRO A 10 20.74 -5.35 -0.52
C PRO A 10 20.91 -4.54 0.77
N LEU A 11 20.83 -5.22 1.90
CA LEU A 11 21.48 -4.77 3.14
C LEU A 11 22.95 -5.20 3.09
N ASP A 12 23.84 -4.32 3.50
CA ASP A 12 25.25 -4.67 3.70
C ASP A 12 25.44 -5.59 4.92
N GLU A 13 26.69 -5.99 5.18
CA GLU A 13 27.00 -6.93 6.26
C GLU A 13 26.83 -6.31 7.65
N ASP A 14 27.09 -5.01 7.83
CA ASP A 14 26.90 -4.33 9.10
C ASP A 14 25.40 -4.14 9.39
N GLU A 15 24.65 -3.68 8.40
CA GLU A 15 23.20 -3.53 8.48
C GLU A 15 22.51 -4.85 8.83
N ARG A 16 22.95 -5.95 8.23
CA ARG A 16 22.43 -7.29 8.53
C ARG A 16 22.74 -7.71 9.97
N ARG A 17 23.99 -7.51 10.42
CA ARG A 17 24.37 -7.82 11.81
C ARG A 17 23.55 -7.02 12.82
N ARG A 18 23.28 -5.75 12.56
CA ARG A 18 22.45 -4.90 13.43
C ARG A 18 21.00 -5.34 13.47
N LEU A 19 20.45 -5.76 12.34
CA LEU A 19 19.11 -6.34 12.26
C LEU A 19 19.02 -7.63 13.10
N ASP A 20 20.02 -8.52 12.98
CA ASP A 20 20.11 -9.74 13.78
C ASP A 20 20.31 -9.47 15.29
N ALA A 21 20.95 -8.35 15.63
CA ALA A 21 21.11 -7.87 17.01
C ALA A 21 19.86 -7.20 17.59
N GLY A 22 18.81 -6.99 16.78
CA GLY A 22 17.55 -6.39 17.22
C GLY A 22 17.45 -4.88 17.06
N GLU A 23 18.42 -4.20 16.45
CA GLU A 23 18.50 -2.73 16.31
C GLU A 23 17.60 -2.13 15.21
N HIS A 24 16.44 -2.75 14.95
CA HIS A 24 15.56 -2.46 13.82
C HIS A 24 15.17 -0.98 13.70
N GLU A 25 14.73 -0.35 14.79
CA GLU A 25 14.25 1.03 14.75
C GLU A 25 15.38 2.03 14.48
N ALA A 26 16.57 1.80 15.06
CA ALA A 26 17.75 2.63 14.81
C ALA A 26 18.20 2.48 13.36
N LEU A 27 18.32 1.23 12.89
CA LEU A 27 18.69 0.92 11.50
C LEU A 27 17.70 1.51 10.51
N ALA A 28 16.38 1.39 10.73
CA ALA A 28 15.38 1.98 9.85
C ALA A 28 15.48 3.50 9.75
N ARG A 29 15.74 4.19 10.87
CA ARG A 29 15.95 5.65 10.87
C ARG A 29 17.19 6.05 10.08
N GLU A 30 18.28 5.31 10.22
CA GLU A 30 19.51 5.56 9.46
C GLU A 30 19.32 5.30 7.97
N LEU A 31 18.68 4.19 7.59
CA LEU A 31 18.34 3.90 6.20
C LEU A 31 17.48 5.01 5.58
N ALA A 32 16.46 5.49 6.29
CA ALA A 32 15.63 6.60 5.84
C ALA A 32 16.43 7.91 5.72
N ALA A 33 17.34 8.19 6.66
CA ALA A 33 18.22 9.37 6.60
C ALA A 33 19.20 9.32 5.41
N SER A 34 19.54 8.12 4.93
CA SER A 34 20.32 7.89 3.72
C SER A 34 19.48 7.74 2.44
N ASP A 35 18.22 8.21 2.45
CA ASP A 35 17.28 8.15 1.32
C ASP A 35 16.94 6.72 0.83
N ARG A 36 17.27 5.69 1.62
CA ARG A 36 16.94 4.28 1.36
C ARG A 36 15.58 3.93 1.96
N HIS A 37 14.58 4.75 1.66
CA HIS A 37 13.23 4.64 2.24
C HIS A 37 12.58 3.28 2.02
N GLY A 38 12.81 2.63 0.87
CA GLY A 38 12.24 1.31 0.63
C GLY A 38 12.75 0.24 1.62
N LEU A 39 14.05 0.28 1.97
CA LEU A 39 14.63 -0.62 2.97
C LEU A 39 14.21 -0.22 4.39
N ALA A 40 14.16 1.07 4.69
CA ALA A 40 13.66 1.55 5.97
C ALA A 40 12.22 1.05 6.24
N GLY A 41 11.34 1.15 5.24
CA GLY A 41 9.98 0.63 5.32
C GLY A 41 9.93 -0.88 5.55
N TRP A 42 10.80 -1.64 4.86
CA TRP A 42 10.90 -3.09 5.05
C TRP A 42 11.37 -3.49 6.44
N VAL A 43 12.35 -2.78 7.02
CA VAL A 43 12.83 -3.03 8.39
C VAL A 43 11.74 -2.73 9.41
N ARG A 44 11.01 -1.61 9.27
CA ARG A 44 9.88 -1.25 10.15
C ARG A 44 8.75 -2.27 10.09
N GLU A 45 8.48 -2.81 8.91
CA GLU A 45 7.51 -3.87 8.73
C GLU A 45 7.87 -5.14 9.54
N GLN A 46 9.17 -5.47 9.68
CA GLN A 46 9.59 -6.66 10.45
C GLN A 46 9.29 -6.55 11.94
N ILE A 47 9.14 -5.32 12.46
CA ILE A 47 8.81 -5.04 13.86
C ILE A 47 7.37 -4.54 14.04
N TRP A 48 6.52 -4.69 13.03
CA TRP A 48 5.12 -4.25 13.01
C TRP A 48 4.91 -2.74 13.24
N ASP A 49 5.91 -1.91 12.95
CA ASP A 49 5.74 -0.46 12.85
C ASP A 49 5.12 -0.11 11.48
N PHE A 50 3.83 -0.43 11.30
CA PHE A 50 3.14 -0.25 10.03
C PHE A 50 2.97 1.23 9.65
N ALA A 51 2.78 2.12 10.62
CA ALA A 51 2.66 3.55 10.35
C ALA A 51 3.99 4.14 9.84
N GLY A 52 5.11 3.79 10.47
CA GLY A 52 6.43 4.17 9.99
C GLY A 52 6.75 3.53 8.64
N ALA A 53 6.44 2.24 8.46
CA ALA A 53 6.64 1.54 7.19
C ALA A 53 5.83 2.17 6.03
N LEU A 54 4.58 2.56 6.30
CA LEU A 54 3.74 3.29 5.35
C LEU A 54 4.40 4.59 4.92
N ALA A 55 4.89 5.40 5.87
CA ALA A 55 5.52 6.67 5.57
C ALA A 55 6.78 6.49 4.69
N ASP A 56 7.61 5.50 5.00
CA ASP A 56 8.82 5.19 4.24
C ASP A 56 8.50 4.61 2.85
N TYR A 57 7.56 3.67 2.71
CA TYR A 57 7.17 3.16 1.39
C TYR A 57 6.54 4.24 0.51
N ARG A 58 5.76 5.17 1.07
CA ARG A 58 5.22 6.31 0.32
C ARG A 58 6.34 7.21 -0.20
N ARG A 59 7.34 7.53 0.63
CA ARG A 59 8.52 8.31 0.19
C ARG A 59 9.33 7.60 -0.89
N ALA A 60 9.40 6.27 -0.84
CA ALA A 60 10.06 5.46 -1.85
C ALA A 60 9.24 5.27 -3.14
N GLY A 61 8.05 5.88 -3.27
CA GLY A 61 7.15 5.67 -4.41
C GLY A 61 6.55 4.26 -4.50
N ARG A 62 6.70 3.43 -3.46
CA ARG A 62 6.22 2.04 -3.42
C ARG A 62 4.77 2.00 -2.94
N LEU A 63 3.86 2.57 -3.74
CA LEU A 63 2.47 2.80 -3.35
C LEU A 63 1.69 1.53 -2.98
N VAL A 64 1.96 0.41 -3.65
CA VAL A 64 1.30 -0.88 -3.32
C VAL A 64 1.76 -1.44 -1.97
N ASP A 65 3.04 -1.29 -1.62
CA ASP A 65 3.55 -1.67 -0.31
C ASP A 65 3.03 -0.74 0.78
N ALA A 66 2.97 0.56 0.52
CA ALA A 66 2.31 1.52 1.39
C ALA A 66 0.83 1.17 1.63
N LEU A 67 0.11 0.72 0.58
CA LEU A 67 -1.29 0.32 0.68
C LEU A 67 -1.46 -0.91 1.55
N ARG A 68 -0.56 -1.87 1.41
CA ARG A 68 -0.51 -3.01 2.33
C ARG A 68 -0.33 -2.54 3.78
N MET A 69 0.60 -1.63 4.05
CA MET A 69 0.80 -1.10 5.40
C MET A 69 -0.41 -0.34 5.95
N ALA A 70 -1.11 0.45 5.12
CA ALA A 70 -2.34 1.15 5.53
C ALA A 70 -3.46 0.18 5.91
N LEU A 71 -3.54 -0.95 5.19
CA LEU A 71 -4.50 -2.01 5.51
C LEU A 71 -4.14 -2.75 6.81
N GLU A 72 -2.86 -3.03 7.05
CA GLU A 72 -2.39 -3.69 8.28
C GLU A 72 -2.49 -2.76 9.51
N SER A 73 -2.29 -1.44 9.36
CA SER A 73 -2.42 -0.48 10.47
C SER A 73 -3.86 -0.31 10.93
N GLY A 74 -4.84 -0.61 10.06
CA GLY A 74 -6.26 -0.41 10.33
C GLY A 74 -6.67 1.08 10.41
N SER A 75 -5.77 2.00 10.10
CA SER A 75 -6.00 3.45 10.17
C SER A 75 -6.80 3.91 8.95
N ALA A 76 -8.09 4.18 9.14
CA ALA A 76 -8.95 4.70 8.08
C ALA A 76 -8.41 5.99 7.44
N PRO A 77 -7.90 7.00 8.20
CA PRO A 77 -7.33 8.20 7.60
C PRO A 77 -6.10 7.93 6.71
N GLU A 78 -5.23 7.00 7.09
CA GLU A 78 -4.05 6.65 6.28
C GLU A 78 -4.45 5.93 4.99
N LEU A 79 -5.42 5.02 5.08
CA LEU A 79 -5.97 4.33 3.92
C LEU A 79 -6.66 5.30 2.96
N ASP A 80 -7.50 6.19 3.49
CA ASP A 80 -8.20 7.20 2.68
C ASP A 80 -7.22 8.15 1.98
N GLY A 81 -6.17 8.61 2.68
CA GLY A 81 -5.12 9.44 2.08
C GLY A 81 -4.43 8.74 0.92
N LEU A 82 -4.04 7.48 1.10
CA LEU A 82 -3.36 6.73 0.05
C LEU A 82 -4.29 6.39 -1.14
N LEU A 83 -5.56 6.07 -0.88
CA LEU A 83 -6.55 5.86 -1.94
C LEU A 83 -6.77 7.12 -2.79
N ALA A 84 -6.58 8.32 -2.24
CA ALA A 84 -6.64 9.57 -2.97
C ALA A 84 -5.39 9.86 -3.84
N GLU A 85 -4.25 9.24 -3.53
CA GLU A 85 -2.99 9.39 -4.28
C GLU A 85 -2.90 8.44 -5.49
N LEU A 86 -3.41 7.22 -5.34
CA LEU A 86 -3.36 6.16 -6.37
C LEU A 86 -3.93 6.53 -7.75
N PRO A 87 -4.94 7.41 -7.91
CA PRO A 87 -5.47 7.75 -9.24
C PRO A 87 -4.41 8.41 -10.13
N ALA A 88 -3.43 9.09 -9.55
CA ALA A 88 -2.33 9.76 -10.24
C ALA A 88 -1.11 8.85 -10.50
N ALA A 89 -1.13 7.59 -10.04
CA ALA A 89 -0.08 6.61 -10.36
C ALA A 89 -0.09 6.24 -11.86
N ASP A 90 0.82 5.39 -12.31
CA ASP A 90 0.69 4.75 -13.62
C ASP A 90 -0.37 3.61 -13.60
N ASP A 91 -0.66 3.02 -14.76
CA ASP A 91 -1.68 1.98 -14.89
C ASP A 91 -1.28 0.67 -14.19
N GLU A 92 0.01 0.31 -14.23
CA GLU A 92 0.51 -0.92 -13.61
C GLU A 92 0.33 -0.87 -12.08
N LEU A 93 0.72 0.24 -11.45
CA LEU A 93 0.55 0.46 -10.01
C LEU A 93 -0.93 0.53 -9.61
N PHE A 94 -1.76 1.17 -10.43
CA PHE A 94 -3.19 1.25 -10.18
C PHE A 94 -3.86 -0.13 -10.21
N ASP A 95 -3.57 -0.92 -11.25
CA ASP A 95 -4.11 -2.27 -11.39
C ASP A 95 -3.62 -3.19 -10.26
N ALA A 96 -2.34 -3.08 -9.87
CA ALA A 96 -1.78 -3.80 -8.73
C ALA A 96 -2.48 -3.43 -7.40
N ALA A 97 -2.80 -2.15 -7.20
CA ALA A 97 -3.55 -1.70 -6.02
C ALA A 97 -4.99 -2.23 -6.00
N VAL A 98 -5.69 -2.19 -7.15
CA VAL A 98 -7.03 -2.79 -7.31
C VAL A 98 -6.98 -4.30 -7.02
N ALA A 99 -5.99 -5.01 -7.56
CA ALA A 99 -5.82 -6.43 -7.33
C ALA A 99 -5.58 -6.75 -5.84
N LEU A 100 -4.74 -5.97 -5.15
CA LEU A 100 -4.50 -6.11 -3.71
C LEU A 100 -5.79 -5.93 -2.90
N LEU A 101 -6.58 -4.88 -3.17
CA LEU A 101 -7.84 -4.63 -2.48
C LEU A 101 -8.86 -5.75 -2.71
N ARG A 102 -8.96 -6.25 -3.95
CA ARG A 102 -9.81 -7.41 -4.28
C ARG A 102 -9.38 -8.66 -3.51
N ALA A 103 -8.08 -8.96 -3.46
CA ALA A 103 -7.55 -10.10 -2.71
C ALA A 103 -7.85 -9.99 -1.20
N ARG A 104 -7.92 -8.77 -0.66
CA ARG A 104 -8.30 -8.49 0.74
C ARG A 104 -9.81 -8.34 0.95
N ARG A 105 -10.65 -8.55 -0.08
CA ARG A 105 -12.12 -8.39 -0.06
C ARG A 105 -12.56 -6.99 0.37
N ARG A 106 -11.80 -5.98 -0.03
CA ARG A 106 -12.06 -4.55 0.21
C ARG A 106 -12.83 -3.94 -0.96
N ASP A 107 -13.98 -4.53 -1.28
CA ASP A 107 -14.74 -4.20 -2.51
C ASP A 107 -15.27 -2.76 -2.53
N MET A 108 -15.51 -2.15 -1.36
CA MET A 108 -15.93 -0.74 -1.29
C MET A 108 -14.78 0.19 -1.68
N GLU A 109 -13.57 -0.09 -1.19
CA GLU A 109 -12.36 0.64 -1.58
C GLU A 109 -12.04 0.42 -3.06
N VAL A 110 -12.25 -0.79 -3.61
CA VAL A 110 -12.15 -1.05 -5.06
C VAL A 110 -13.11 -0.16 -5.84
N ALA A 111 -14.39 -0.10 -5.44
CA ALA A 111 -15.38 0.74 -6.13
C ALA A 111 -15.00 2.23 -6.09
N ARG A 112 -14.54 2.73 -4.95
CA ARG A 112 -14.06 4.11 -4.80
C ARG A 112 -12.86 4.40 -5.71
N LEU A 113 -11.89 3.49 -5.75
CA LEU A 113 -10.69 3.65 -6.56
C LEU A 113 -11.02 3.61 -8.07
N LEU A 114 -11.87 2.70 -8.52
CA LEU A 114 -12.32 2.64 -9.92
C LEU A 114 -13.08 3.93 -10.33
N ALA A 115 -13.93 4.46 -9.45
CA ALA A 115 -14.67 5.69 -9.71
C ALA A 115 -13.73 6.88 -9.96
N SER A 116 -12.61 6.96 -9.25
CA SER A 116 -11.66 8.08 -9.34
C SER A 116 -10.92 8.18 -10.69
N ARG A 117 -10.87 7.10 -11.48
CA ARG A 117 -10.25 7.07 -12.82
C ARG A 117 -11.26 7.06 -13.96
N ASN A 118 -12.54 7.30 -13.68
CA ASN A 118 -13.62 7.16 -14.68
C ASN A 118 -13.60 5.77 -15.34
N ALA A 119 -13.34 4.71 -14.57
CA ALA A 119 -13.49 3.34 -15.05
C ALA A 119 -14.92 3.09 -15.55
N SER A 120 -15.09 2.02 -16.34
CA SER A 120 -16.39 1.70 -16.92
C SER A 120 -17.50 1.64 -15.85
N PRO A 121 -18.70 2.19 -16.13
CA PRO A 121 -19.88 2.04 -15.27
C PRO A 121 -20.09 0.59 -14.81
N GLU A 122 -19.83 -0.38 -15.69
CA GLU A 122 -19.96 -1.81 -15.43
C GLU A 122 -18.97 -2.31 -14.37
N ASP A 123 -17.70 -1.93 -14.46
CA ASP A 123 -16.68 -2.33 -13.49
C ASP A 123 -16.97 -1.74 -12.10
N ARG A 124 -17.43 -0.48 -12.08
CA ARG A 124 -17.84 0.21 -10.84
C ARG A 124 -19.05 -0.47 -10.21
N ALA A 125 -20.08 -0.76 -11.00
CA ALA A 125 -21.29 -1.43 -10.55
C ALA A 125 -20.99 -2.84 -10.01
N ALA A 126 -20.13 -3.60 -10.70
CA ALA A 126 -19.73 -4.94 -10.26
C ALA A 126 -19.00 -4.91 -8.90
N ALA A 127 -18.12 -3.93 -8.66
CA ALA A 127 -17.48 -3.73 -7.37
C ALA A 127 -18.49 -3.37 -6.27
N LEU A 128 -19.42 -2.46 -6.55
CA LEU A 128 -20.47 -2.06 -5.61
C LEU A 128 -21.40 -3.22 -5.25
N LEU A 129 -21.75 -4.08 -6.20
CA LEU A 129 -22.54 -5.29 -5.94
C LEU A 129 -21.81 -6.26 -5.00
N ARG A 130 -20.50 -6.49 -5.20
CA ARG A 130 -19.69 -7.33 -4.29
C ARG A 130 -19.60 -6.73 -2.89
N ALA A 131 -19.53 -5.41 -2.78
CA ALA A 131 -19.58 -4.69 -1.52
C ALA A 131 -20.99 -4.68 -0.86
N GLY A 132 -22.01 -5.27 -1.50
CA GLY A 132 -23.39 -5.29 -1.03
C GLY A 132 -24.18 -3.98 -1.27
N ASN A 133 -23.59 -3.01 -1.96
CA ASN A 133 -24.22 -1.72 -2.28
C ASN A 133 -25.02 -1.79 -3.59
N ARG A 134 -26.19 -2.43 -3.54
CA ARG A 134 -27.07 -2.61 -4.71
C ARG A 134 -27.58 -1.29 -5.28
N LEU A 135 -27.91 -0.32 -4.42
CA LEU A 135 -28.39 0.99 -4.86
C LEU A 135 -27.28 1.74 -5.62
N GLY A 136 -26.08 1.78 -5.06
CA GLY A 136 -24.92 2.40 -5.71
C GLY A 136 -24.58 1.73 -7.04
N ALA A 137 -24.68 0.39 -7.12
CA ALA A 137 -24.45 -0.31 -8.38
C ALA A 137 -25.46 0.06 -9.47
N ALA A 138 -26.75 0.18 -9.12
CA ALA A 138 -27.78 0.62 -10.04
C ALA A 138 -27.56 2.07 -10.50
N GLN A 139 -27.14 2.95 -9.59
CA GLN A 139 -26.79 4.34 -9.91
C GLN A 139 -25.59 4.41 -10.86
N ALA A 140 -24.56 3.58 -10.64
CA ALA A 140 -23.39 3.53 -11.51
C ALA A 140 -23.73 3.19 -12.96
N LEU A 141 -24.63 2.24 -13.20
CA LEU A 141 -25.05 1.85 -14.55
C LEU A 141 -25.96 2.88 -15.25
N ALA A 142 -26.44 3.88 -14.53
CA ALA A 142 -27.34 4.91 -15.05
C ALA A 142 -26.61 6.21 -15.44
N GLU A 143 -25.31 6.32 -15.14
CA GLU A 143 -24.41 7.41 -15.55
C GLU A 143 -23.82 7.16 -16.94
#